data_AF-A0A2V7YG68-F1
#
_entry.id   AF-A0A2V7YG68-F1
#
_cell.length_a   1.000
_cell.length_b   1.000
_cell.length_c   1.000
_cell.angle_alpha   90.00
_cell.angle_beta   90.00
_cell.angle_gamma   90.00
#
_symmetry.space_group_name_H-M   'P 1'
#
loop_
_entity.id
_entity.type
_entity.pdbx_description
1 polymer ?
#
loop_
_entity_poly.entity_id
_entity_poly.type
_entity_poly.pdbx_seq_one_letter_code
_entity_poly.pdbx_strand_id
1 'polypeptide(L)'
;AVAAWCAEPIETGVPGFVLRPPVLRRTAVPVVTDPGEAARSPELGVLSAMAHGETEQGVTIAAAVLPAVRGLDDDRVKLYCDLVYNSLNEAARRALEEIMKGYEYQSDFAKKYVAQGRAEGRTEGRTEGLAEGITKGRTKEAAHALLIVLRGRGLAVPDAARERILSQKDPERLERWLEKAIVADSVDAVLDEPN
;
A
#
# COMPACT_ATOMS: atom_id res chain seq x y z
N ALA A 1 -24.29 9.04 -23.28
CA ALA A 1 -25.59 8.43 -23.60
C ALA A 1 -26.65 8.79 -22.55
N VAL A 2 -26.49 8.38 -21.28
CA VAL A 2 -27.50 8.62 -20.21
C VAL A 2 -27.88 10.09 -20.03
N ALA A 3 -26.90 11.00 -19.88
CA ALA A 3 -27.20 12.42 -19.70
C ALA A 3 -27.88 13.09 -20.91
N ALA A 4 -27.73 12.53 -22.12
CA ALA A 4 -28.43 13.02 -23.31
C ALA A 4 -29.90 12.58 -23.27
N TRP A 5 -30.15 11.31 -22.96
CA TRP A 5 -31.48 10.76 -22.76
C TRP A 5 -32.25 11.47 -21.63
N CYS A 6 -31.63 11.69 -20.47
CA CYS A 6 -32.27 12.43 -19.37
C CYS A 6 -32.61 13.88 -19.70
N ALA A 7 -31.97 14.48 -20.71
CA ALA A 7 -32.21 15.85 -21.14
C ALA A 7 -33.30 15.96 -22.23
N GLU A 8 -33.86 14.83 -22.67
CA GLU A 8 -34.94 14.83 -23.65
C GLU A 8 -36.18 15.54 -23.10
N PRO A 9 -36.89 16.33 -23.93
CA PRO A 9 -38.11 16.99 -23.50
C PRO A 9 -39.18 15.97 -23.09
N ILE A 10 -39.84 16.20 -21.96
CA ILE A 10 -40.91 15.35 -21.44
C ILE A 10 -42.24 16.06 -21.67
N GLU A 11 -43.07 15.45 -22.51
CA GLU A 11 -44.47 15.86 -22.71
C GLU A 11 -45.27 15.53 -21.45
N THR A 12 -45.87 16.54 -20.83
CA THR A 12 -46.58 16.40 -19.55
C THR A 12 -48.07 16.10 -19.71
N GLY A 13 -48.55 16.05 -20.96
CA GLY A 13 -49.97 15.90 -21.30
C GLY A 13 -50.78 17.20 -21.27
N VAL A 14 -50.22 18.31 -20.80
CA VAL A 14 -50.83 19.65 -20.90
C VAL A 14 -50.36 20.34 -22.18
N PRO A 15 -51.25 20.75 -23.09
CA PRO A 15 -50.86 21.40 -24.35
C PRO A 15 -49.95 22.60 -24.14
N GLY A 16 -48.77 22.57 -24.76
CA GLY A 16 -47.76 23.64 -24.67
C GLY A 16 -46.85 23.58 -23.44
N PHE A 17 -47.06 22.66 -22.50
CA PHE A 17 -46.20 22.50 -21.33
C PHE A 17 -45.25 21.31 -21.48
N VAL A 18 -44.05 21.60 -21.97
CA VAL A 18 -42.97 20.63 -22.18
C VAL A 18 -41.89 20.84 -21.12
N LEU A 19 -41.64 19.85 -20.26
CA LEU A 19 -40.56 19.90 -19.28
C LEU A 19 -39.23 19.62 -20.00
N ARG A 20 -38.24 20.50 -19.81
CA ARG A 20 -36.86 20.30 -20.27
C ARG A 20 -35.96 20.15 -19.05
N PRO A 21 -35.64 18.92 -18.62
CA PRO A 21 -34.85 18.71 -17.42
C PRO A 21 -33.47 19.37 -17.53
N PRO A 22 -33.03 20.15 -16.52
CA PRO A 22 -31.66 20.63 -16.47
C PRO A 22 -30.74 19.45 -16.13
N VAL A 23 -29.94 19.00 -17.11
CA VAL A 23 -29.00 17.89 -16.92
C VAL A 23 -27.57 18.40 -17.03
N LEU A 24 -26.79 18.22 -15.97
CA LEU A 24 -25.36 18.50 -15.99
C LEU A 24 -24.65 17.45 -16.86
N ARG A 25 -24.12 17.90 -18.00
CA ARG A 25 -23.29 17.07 -18.87
C ARG A 25 -21.83 17.21 -18.47
N ARG A 26 -21.04 16.17 -18.70
CA ARG A 26 -19.57 16.20 -18.54
C ARG A 26 -18.94 17.43 -19.23
N THR A 27 -19.40 17.74 -20.44
CA THR A 27 -18.91 18.88 -21.23
C THR A 27 -19.38 20.25 -20.72
N ALA A 28 -20.37 20.29 -19.83
CA ALA A 28 -20.85 21.52 -19.21
C ALA A 28 -20.05 21.87 -17.94
N VAL A 29 -19.26 20.93 -17.40
CA VAL A 29 -18.32 21.20 -16.31
C VAL A 29 -17.12 21.95 -16.88
N PRO A 30 -16.76 23.13 -16.35
CA PRO A 30 -15.59 23.87 -16.81
C PRO A 30 -14.29 23.11 -16.49
N VAL A 31 -13.28 23.29 -17.33
CA VAL A 31 -11.94 22.75 -17.09
C VAL A 31 -11.19 23.73 -16.20
N VAL A 32 -10.91 23.35 -14.96
CA VAL A 32 -10.18 24.16 -13.99
C VAL A 32 -8.70 23.78 -13.99
N THR A 33 -7.87 24.58 -14.65
CA THR A 33 -6.40 24.43 -14.68
C THR A 33 -5.65 25.56 -13.98
N ASP A 34 -6.34 26.63 -13.59
CA ASP A 34 -5.77 27.74 -12.84
C ASP A 34 -5.84 27.46 -11.33
N PRO A 35 -4.70 27.45 -10.61
CA PRO A 35 -4.70 27.30 -9.15
C PRO A 35 -5.50 28.40 -8.42
N GLY A 36 -5.56 29.62 -8.98
CA GLY A 36 -6.32 30.72 -8.37
C GLY A 36 -7.84 30.53 -8.47
N GLU A 37 -8.33 30.02 -9.60
CA GLU A 37 -9.70 29.55 -9.76
C GLU A 37 -10.01 28.37 -8.84
N ALA A 38 -9.14 27.37 -8.79
CA ALA A 38 -9.31 26.21 -7.92
C ALA A 38 -9.38 26.62 -6.43
N ALA A 39 -8.57 27.59 -5.99
CA ALA A 39 -8.61 28.09 -4.62
C ALA A 39 -9.90 28.84 -4.27
N ARG A 40 -10.50 29.55 -5.25
CA ARG A 40 -11.78 30.25 -5.05
C ARG A 40 -12.97 29.30 -5.03
N SER A 41 -12.88 28.18 -5.72
CA SER A 41 -13.96 27.18 -5.79
C SER A 41 -13.40 25.75 -5.83
N PRO A 42 -12.90 25.21 -4.70
CA PRO A 42 -12.28 23.88 -4.65
C PRO A 42 -13.20 22.76 -5.14
N GLU A 43 -14.48 22.83 -4.82
CA GLU A 43 -15.49 21.84 -5.22
C GLU A 43 -15.68 21.79 -6.74
N LEU A 44 -15.57 22.94 -7.41
CA LEU A 44 -15.60 23.02 -8.88
C LEU A 44 -14.33 22.40 -9.48
N GLY A 45 -13.18 22.62 -8.83
CA GLY A 45 -11.93 21.96 -9.18
C GLY A 45 -12.03 20.43 -9.10
N VAL A 46 -12.60 19.90 -8.01
CA VAL A 46 -12.84 18.46 -7.84
C VAL A 46 -13.79 17.95 -8.91
N LEU A 47 -14.89 18.65 -9.17
CA LEU A 47 -15.85 18.29 -10.22
C LEU A 47 -15.21 18.32 -11.62
N SER A 48 -14.32 19.29 -11.88
CA SER A 48 -13.50 19.36 -13.10
C SER A 48 -12.57 18.15 -13.22
N ALA A 49 -11.94 17.70 -12.13
CA ALA A 49 -11.13 16.49 -12.13
C ALA A 49 -11.99 15.23 -12.39
N MET A 50 -13.17 15.13 -11.80
CA MET A 50 -14.12 14.04 -12.06
C MET A 50 -14.61 14.02 -13.50
N ALA A 51 -14.87 15.20 -14.06
CA ALA A 51 -15.30 15.32 -15.45
C ALA A 51 -14.14 15.02 -16.39
N HIS A 52 -12.97 15.64 -16.23
CA HIS A 52 -11.93 15.71 -17.27
C HIS A 52 -10.62 15.01 -16.91
N GLY A 53 -10.53 14.38 -15.74
CA GLY A 53 -9.31 13.75 -15.22
C GLY A 53 -8.76 12.61 -16.07
N GLU A 54 -9.63 11.94 -16.84
CA GLU A 54 -9.21 10.88 -17.76
C GLU A 54 -8.67 11.41 -19.10
N THR A 55 -8.70 12.72 -19.33
CA THR A 55 -8.17 13.36 -20.53
C THR A 55 -6.69 13.76 -20.37
N GLU A 56 -6.07 14.27 -21.43
CA GLU A 56 -4.70 14.82 -21.38
C GLU A 56 -4.56 15.98 -20.38
N GLN A 57 -5.67 16.64 -20.02
CA GLN A 57 -5.69 17.77 -19.08
C GLN A 57 -5.68 17.31 -17.62
N GLY A 58 -5.87 16.01 -17.34
CA GLY A 58 -6.05 15.50 -15.98
C GLY A 58 -4.92 15.87 -15.02
N VAL A 59 -3.66 15.79 -15.47
CA VAL A 59 -2.49 16.18 -14.66
C VAL A 59 -2.54 17.67 -14.30
N THR A 60 -2.82 18.52 -15.28
CA THR A 60 -2.87 19.98 -15.09
C THR A 60 -4.00 20.37 -14.14
N ILE A 61 -5.17 19.73 -14.27
CA ILE A 61 -6.31 19.94 -13.36
C ILE A 61 -5.92 19.49 -11.94
N ALA A 62 -5.36 18.29 -11.78
CA ALA A 62 -4.96 17.80 -10.46
C ALA A 62 -3.89 18.69 -9.81
N ALA A 63 -2.91 19.16 -10.57
CA ALA A 63 -1.86 20.07 -10.11
C ALA A 63 -2.43 21.41 -9.63
N ALA A 64 -3.50 21.92 -10.26
CA ALA A 64 -4.18 23.14 -9.84
C ALA A 64 -5.07 22.94 -8.61
N VAL A 65 -5.78 21.80 -8.54
CA VAL A 65 -6.85 21.55 -7.55
C VAL A 65 -6.31 21.01 -6.23
N LEU A 66 -5.33 20.11 -6.25
CA LEU A 66 -4.80 19.49 -5.03
C LEU A 66 -4.24 20.51 -4.02
N PRO A 67 -3.51 21.57 -4.42
CA PRO A 67 -3.11 22.62 -3.49
C PRO A 67 -4.30 23.37 -2.88
N ALA A 68 -5.34 23.65 -3.68
CA ALA A 68 -6.53 24.40 -3.23
C ALA A 68 -7.35 23.63 -2.19
N VAL A 69 -7.54 22.33 -2.41
CA VAL A 69 -8.28 21.45 -1.49
C VAL A 69 -7.63 21.37 -0.11
N ARG A 70 -6.30 21.53 0.00
CA ARG A 70 -5.56 21.44 1.27
C ARG A 70 -5.84 22.58 2.25
N GLY A 71 -6.48 23.66 1.81
CA GLY A 71 -6.92 24.75 2.68
C GLY A 71 -8.24 24.49 3.42
N LEU A 72 -8.88 23.35 3.16
CA LEU A 72 -10.15 22.95 3.76
C LEU A 72 -9.93 22.15 5.06
N ASP A 73 -11.02 21.79 5.75
CA ASP A 73 -10.97 20.90 6.91
C ASP A 73 -10.59 19.46 6.53
N ASP A 74 -10.09 18.74 7.54
CA ASP A 74 -9.52 17.39 7.46
C ASP A 74 -10.38 16.38 6.67
N ASP A 75 -11.70 16.38 6.91
CA ASP A 75 -12.62 15.43 6.27
C ASP A 75 -12.76 15.72 4.77
N ARG A 76 -12.88 17.01 4.40
CA ARG A 76 -12.92 17.44 3.00
C ARG A 76 -11.60 17.22 2.29
N VAL A 77 -10.46 17.51 2.94
CA VAL A 77 -9.14 17.28 2.34
C VAL A 77 -9.00 15.82 1.91
N LYS A 78 -9.33 14.88 2.82
CA LYS A 78 -9.23 13.45 2.54
C LYS A 78 -10.13 13.05 1.38
N LEU A 79 -11.43 13.37 1.48
CA LEU A 79 -12.41 12.99 0.48
C LEU A 79 -12.07 13.56 -0.91
N TYR A 80 -11.68 14.83 -0.98
CA TYR A 80 -11.42 15.51 -2.26
C TYR A 80 -10.09 15.10 -2.88
N CYS A 81 -9.04 14.86 -2.08
CA CYS A 81 -7.80 14.28 -2.61
C CYS A 81 -8.07 12.90 -3.22
N ASP A 82 -8.83 12.05 -2.52
CA ASP A 82 -9.20 10.71 -3.01
C ASP A 82 -10.04 10.79 -4.29
N LEU A 83 -11.04 11.68 -4.36
CA LEU A 83 -11.86 11.88 -5.55
C LEU A 83 -11.06 12.35 -6.75
N VAL A 84 -10.20 13.36 -6.57
CA VAL A 84 -9.34 13.89 -7.64
C VAL A 84 -8.44 12.78 -8.14
N TYR A 85 -7.72 12.09 -7.24
CA TYR A 85 -6.78 11.03 -7.61
C TYR A 85 -7.46 9.88 -8.36
N ASN A 86 -8.62 9.42 -7.87
CA ASN A 86 -9.36 8.32 -8.47
C ASN A 86 -9.98 8.68 -9.83
N SER A 87 -10.19 9.97 -10.11
CA SER A 87 -10.75 10.44 -11.39
C SER A 87 -9.71 10.60 -12.51
N LEU A 88 -8.42 10.43 -12.19
CA LEU A 88 -7.33 10.51 -13.17
C LEU A 88 -7.14 9.19 -13.91
N ASN A 89 -6.74 9.27 -15.19
CA ASN A 89 -6.22 8.10 -15.89
C ASN A 89 -4.84 7.67 -15.33
N GLU A 90 -4.42 6.44 -15.64
CA GLU A 90 -3.16 5.85 -15.14
C GLU A 90 -1.92 6.70 -15.46
N ALA A 91 -1.85 7.26 -16.67
CA ALA A 91 -0.73 8.12 -17.06
C ALA A 91 -0.66 9.39 -16.20
N ALA A 92 -1.83 9.99 -15.92
CA ALA A 92 -1.94 11.18 -15.11
C ALA A 92 -1.63 10.92 -13.63
N ARG A 93 -2.05 9.78 -13.08
CA ARG A 93 -1.68 9.35 -11.72
C ARG A 93 -0.17 9.22 -11.57
N ARG A 94 0.50 8.52 -12.49
CA ARG A 94 1.97 8.37 -12.45
C ARG A 94 2.70 9.70 -12.57
N ALA A 95 2.26 10.57 -13.48
CA ALA A 95 2.85 11.89 -13.63
C ALA A 95 2.69 12.72 -12.35
N LEU A 96 1.52 12.66 -11.71
CA LEU A 96 1.25 13.32 -10.45
C LEU A 96 2.12 12.76 -9.30
N GLU A 97 2.27 11.44 -9.21
CA GLU A 97 3.14 10.79 -8.22
C GLU A 97 4.60 11.26 -8.35
N GLU A 98 5.13 11.34 -9.58
CA GLU A 98 6.50 11.86 -9.82
C GLU A 98 6.64 13.32 -9.36
N ILE A 99 5.65 14.17 -9.65
CA ILE A 99 5.63 15.56 -9.18
C ILE A 99 5.63 15.62 -7.64
N MET A 100 4.99 14.64 -6.98
CA MET A 100 4.89 14.58 -5.53
C MET A 100 6.12 14.00 -4.83
N LYS A 101 7.02 13.27 -5.51
CA LYS A 101 8.20 12.62 -4.90
C LYS A 101 9.22 13.57 -4.27
N GLY A 102 9.18 14.85 -4.57
CA GLY A 102 10.03 15.89 -3.97
C GLY A 102 9.31 16.86 -3.05
N TYR A 103 8.02 16.66 -2.79
CA TYR A 103 7.19 17.63 -2.08
C TYR A 103 7.26 17.44 -0.56
N GLU A 104 7.77 18.45 0.13
CA GLU A 104 7.77 18.49 1.59
C GLU A 104 6.40 18.94 2.08
N TYR A 105 5.72 18.08 2.83
CA TYR A 105 4.37 18.32 3.31
C TYR A 105 4.32 19.54 4.24
N GLN A 106 3.74 20.65 3.76
CA GLN A 106 3.73 21.91 4.49
C GLN A 106 2.58 22.03 5.51
N SER A 107 1.45 21.35 5.26
CA SER A 107 0.29 21.37 6.15
C SER A 107 0.50 20.48 7.38
N ASP A 108 0.06 20.95 8.55
CA ASP A 108 0.13 20.20 9.80
C ASP A 108 -0.68 18.90 9.75
N PHE A 109 -1.74 18.85 8.93
CA PHE A 109 -2.48 17.63 8.63
C PHE A 109 -1.57 16.58 7.98
N ALA A 110 -0.88 16.95 6.90
CA ALA A 110 -0.02 16.02 6.20
C ALA A 110 1.20 15.58 7.05
N LYS A 111 1.73 16.48 7.88
CA LYS A 111 2.75 16.12 8.88
C LYS A 111 2.23 15.10 9.88
N LYS A 112 0.99 15.24 10.38
CA LYS A 112 0.36 14.30 11.32
C LYS A 112 0.25 12.90 10.73
N TYR A 113 -0.26 12.77 9.50
CA TYR A 113 -0.40 11.46 8.85
C TYR A 113 0.94 10.83 8.48
N VAL A 114 1.91 11.62 8.02
CA VAL A 114 3.28 11.12 7.79
C VAL A 114 3.91 10.67 9.11
N ALA A 115 3.72 11.41 10.20
CA ALA A 115 4.22 11.04 11.52
C ALA A 115 3.55 9.76 12.03
N GLN A 116 2.24 9.63 11.85
CA GLN A 116 1.48 8.42 12.18
C GLN A 116 1.99 7.22 11.38
N GLY A 117 2.08 7.32 10.05
CA GLY A 117 2.59 6.23 9.21
C GLY A 117 4.04 5.85 9.54
N ARG A 118 4.89 6.82 9.89
CA ARG A 118 6.25 6.55 10.40
C ARG A 118 6.24 5.88 11.77
N ALA A 119 5.27 6.17 12.63
CA ALA A 119 5.16 5.55 13.94
C ALA A 119 4.66 4.10 13.82
N GLU A 120 3.63 3.88 13.01
CA GLU A 120 3.08 2.56 12.69
C GLU A 120 4.16 1.68 12.03
N GLY A 121 4.80 2.16 10.95
CA GLY A 121 5.85 1.41 10.26
C GLY A 121 7.08 1.12 11.13
N ARG A 122 7.44 2.00 12.07
CA ARG A 122 8.49 1.69 13.06
C ARG A 122 8.06 0.61 14.04
N THR A 123 6.79 0.59 14.42
CA THR A 123 6.24 -0.40 15.35
C THR A 123 6.19 -1.76 14.68
N GLU A 124 5.61 -1.85 13.49
CA GLU A 124 5.54 -3.06 12.67
C GLU A 124 6.94 -3.61 12.37
N GLY A 125 7.82 -2.77 11.82
CA GLY A 125 9.19 -3.20 11.51
C GLY A 125 9.99 -3.65 12.74
N ARG A 126 9.73 -3.07 13.92
CA ARG A 126 10.34 -3.55 15.17
C ARG A 126 9.77 -4.90 15.59
N THR A 127 8.46 -5.11 15.47
CA THR A 127 7.83 -6.39 15.83
C THR A 127 8.28 -7.52 14.92
N GLU A 128 8.30 -7.29 13.61
CA GLU A 128 8.76 -8.26 12.61
C GLU A 128 10.26 -8.54 12.79
N GLY A 129 11.08 -7.48 12.91
CA GLY A 129 12.52 -7.63 13.11
C GLY A 129 12.86 -8.38 14.41
N LEU A 130 12.11 -8.16 15.49
CA LEU A 130 12.28 -8.89 16.74
C LEU A 130 11.87 -10.36 16.58
N ALA A 131 10.73 -10.64 15.96
CA ALA A 131 10.27 -12.01 15.72
C ALA A 131 11.25 -12.80 14.85
N GLU A 132 11.71 -12.21 13.74
CA GLU A 132 12.75 -12.81 12.90
C GLU A 132 14.06 -13.02 13.67
N GLY A 133 14.47 -12.04 14.46
CA GLY A 133 15.68 -12.10 15.27
C GLY A 133 15.65 -13.25 16.28
N ILE A 134 14.53 -13.42 16.98
CA ILE A 134 14.32 -14.53 17.92
C ILE A 134 14.38 -15.87 17.20
N THR A 135 13.67 -16.02 16.07
CA THR A 135 13.67 -17.28 15.31
C THR A 135 15.06 -17.62 14.77
N LYS A 136 15.77 -16.65 14.18
CA LYS A 136 17.16 -16.82 13.71
C LYS A 136 18.13 -17.13 14.86
N GLY A 137 17.89 -16.57 16.05
CA GLY A 137 18.66 -16.86 17.25
C GLY A 137 18.47 -18.31 17.70
N ARG A 138 17.21 -18.75 17.84
CA ARG A 138 16.84 -20.12 18.24
C ARG A 138 17.39 -21.17 17.29
N THR A 139 17.29 -20.97 15.97
CA THR A 139 17.81 -21.95 15.00
C THR A 139 19.32 -22.06 15.05
N LYS A 140 20.04 -20.93 15.15
CA LYS A 140 21.51 -20.95 15.32
C LYS A 140 21.92 -21.66 16.61
N GLU A 141 21.23 -21.37 17.72
CA GLU A 141 21.51 -21.99 19.02
C GLU A 141 21.22 -23.50 18.99
N ALA A 142 20.07 -23.93 18.46
CA ALA A 142 19.71 -25.34 18.34
C ALA A 142 20.68 -26.12 17.43
N ALA A 143 21.09 -25.54 16.31
CA ALA A 143 22.11 -26.12 15.42
C ALA A 143 23.47 -26.29 16.13
N HIS A 144 23.88 -25.29 16.91
CA HIS A 144 25.11 -25.37 17.70
C HIS A 144 25.00 -26.41 18.82
N ALA A 145 23.87 -26.47 19.53
CA ALA A 145 23.61 -27.47 20.57
C ALA A 145 23.69 -28.89 20.00
N LEU A 146 23.10 -29.13 18.83
CA LEU A 146 23.16 -30.42 18.15
C LEU A 146 24.61 -30.84 17.85
N LEU A 147 25.43 -29.92 17.30
CA LEU A 147 26.84 -30.20 17.04
C LEU A 147 27.64 -30.49 18.32
N ILE A 148 27.31 -29.83 19.44
CA ILE A 148 27.93 -30.09 20.75
C ILE A 148 27.58 -31.50 21.23
N VAL A 149 26.30 -31.90 21.14
CA VAL A 149 25.85 -33.23 21.55
C VAL A 149 26.50 -34.32 20.70
N LEU A 150 26.52 -34.18 19.37
CA LEU A 150 27.16 -35.15 18.46
C LEU A 150 28.66 -35.32 18.78
N ARG A 151 29.35 -34.21 19.07
CA ARG A 151 30.75 -34.25 19.51
C ARG A 151 30.91 -34.96 20.86
N GLY A 152 30.05 -34.65 21.84
CA GLY A 152 30.08 -35.29 23.16
C GLY A 152 29.81 -36.80 23.11
N ARG A 153 28.96 -37.23 22.16
CA ARG A 153 28.69 -38.63 21.80
C ARG A 153 29.86 -39.32 21.09
N GLY A 154 30.89 -38.60 20.68
CA GLY A 154 32.00 -39.13 19.88
C GLY A 154 31.63 -39.48 18.44
N LEU A 155 30.50 -38.97 17.92
CA LEU A 155 30.09 -39.17 16.54
C LEU A 155 30.86 -38.23 15.63
N ALA A 156 31.58 -38.78 14.65
CA ALA A 156 32.23 -37.99 13.62
C ALA A 156 31.16 -37.28 12.78
N VAL A 157 31.24 -35.95 12.68
CA VAL A 157 30.33 -35.12 11.88
C VAL A 157 31.08 -34.69 10.62
N PRO A 158 30.79 -35.29 9.44
CA PRO A 158 31.37 -34.84 8.18
C PRO A 158 30.97 -33.39 7.87
N ASP A 159 31.81 -32.67 7.12
CA ASP A 159 31.56 -31.25 6.80
C ASP A 159 30.21 -31.02 6.10
N ALA A 160 29.81 -31.93 5.21
CA ALA A 160 28.50 -31.89 4.56
C ALA A 160 27.32 -31.95 5.55
N ALA A 161 27.44 -32.78 6.60
CA ALA A 161 26.42 -32.87 7.65
C ALA A 161 26.42 -31.62 8.52
N ARG A 162 27.61 -31.08 8.82
CA ARG A 162 27.76 -29.83 9.59
C ARG A 162 27.14 -28.65 8.86
N GLU A 163 27.37 -28.51 7.56
CA GLU A 163 26.75 -27.47 6.74
C GLU A 163 25.23 -27.61 6.68
N ARG A 164 24.73 -28.85 6.54
CA ARG A 164 23.28 -29.13 6.57
C ARG A 164 22.63 -28.73 7.90
N ILE A 165 23.31 -28.95 9.03
CA ILE A 165 22.82 -28.55 10.36
C ILE A 165 22.81 -27.02 10.50
N LEU A 166 23.91 -26.35 10.14
CA LEU A 166 24.04 -24.90 10.30
C LEU A 166 23.17 -24.09 9.35
N SER A 167 22.80 -24.66 8.19
CA SER A 167 21.91 -24.02 7.21
C SER A 167 20.42 -24.25 7.49
N GLN A 168 20.08 -25.08 8.48
CA GLN A 168 18.70 -25.38 8.80
C GLN A 168 17.98 -24.15 9.38
N LYS A 169 16.81 -23.84 8.82
CA LYS A 169 15.98 -22.69 9.20
C LYS A 169 14.73 -23.10 9.98
N ASP A 170 14.40 -24.38 9.99
CA ASP A 170 13.29 -24.92 10.77
C ASP A 170 13.76 -25.31 12.19
N PRO A 171 13.32 -24.57 13.23
CA PRO A 171 13.68 -24.89 14.61
C PRO A 171 13.12 -26.23 15.08
N GLU A 172 11.92 -26.63 14.64
CA GLU A 172 11.30 -27.90 15.07
C GLU A 172 12.06 -29.11 14.50
N ARG A 173 12.61 -28.96 13.30
CA ARG A 173 13.49 -29.97 12.71
C ARG A 173 14.82 -30.09 13.46
N LEU A 174 15.41 -28.96 13.88
CA LEU A 174 16.63 -28.97 14.69
C LEU A 174 16.39 -29.59 16.08
N GLU A 175 15.25 -29.30 16.71
CA GLU A 175 14.87 -29.91 18.00
C GLU A 175 14.71 -31.43 17.88
N ARG A 176 14.02 -31.93 16.84
CA ARG A 176 13.90 -33.37 16.58
C ARG A 176 15.25 -34.04 16.33
N TRP A 177 16.14 -33.39 15.59
CA TRP A 177 17.51 -33.89 15.41
C TRP A 177 18.28 -33.89 16.73
N LEU A 178 18.10 -32.88 17.57
CA LEU A 178 18.72 -32.83 18.90
C LEU A 178 18.27 -33.99 19.79
N GLU A 179 16.96 -34.29 19.81
CA GLU A 179 16.42 -35.45 20.54
C GLU A 179 16.98 -36.78 20.01
N LYS A 180 17.01 -36.95 18.68
CA LYS A 180 17.59 -38.15 18.05
C LYS A 180 19.08 -38.32 18.34
N ALA A 181 19.83 -37.22 18.41
CA ALA A 181 21.27 -37.24 18.68
C ALA A 181 21.64 -37.84 20.05
N ILE A 182 20.70 -37.89 20.99
CA ILE A 182 20.90 -38.51 22.30
C ILE A 182 21.03 -40.03 22.16
N VAL A 183 20.21 -40.65 21.30
CA VAL A 183 20.03 -42.11 21.23
C VAL A 183 20.66 -42.76 20.00
N ALA A 184 20.76 -42.03 18.88
CA ALA A 184 21.19 -42.60 17.61
C ALA A 184 22.71 -42.91 17.57
N ASP A 185 23.06 -43.96 16.82
CA ASP A 185 24.45 -44.45 16.72
C ASP A 185 25.23 -43.85 15.54
N SER A 186 24.60 -43.03 14.70
CA SER A 186 25.25 -42.36 13.58
C SER A 186 24.63 -40.98 13.28
N VAL A 187 25.42 -40.09 12.69
CA VAL A 187 24.93 -38.76 12.25
C VAL A 187 23.85 -38.89 11.17
N ASP A 188 23.97 -39.87 10.28
CA ASP A 188 22.96 -40.10 9.24
C ASP A 188 21.60 -40.45 9.84
N ALA A 189 21.56 -41.32 10.86
CA ALA A 189 20.32 -41.68 11.56
C ALA A 189 19.69 -40.50 12.32
N VAL A 190 20.52 -39.55 12.80
CA VAL A 190 20.05 -38.31 13.41
C VAL A 190 19.37 -37.41 12.39
N LEU A 191 19.98 -37.26 11.21
CA LEU A 191 19.53 -36.37 10.15
C LEU A 191 18.46 -36.97 9.23
N ASP A 192 18.14 -38.24 9.43
CA ASP A 192 17.11 -38.97 8.68
C ASP A 192 15.70 -38.44 8.99
N GLU A 193 14.89 -38.28 7.95
CA GLU A 193 13.50 -37.82 8.08
C GLU A 193 12.56 -39.04 8.11
N PRO A 194 11.59 -39.10 9.03
CA PRO A 194 10.52 -40.09 8.89
C PRO A 194 9.73 -39.75 7.61
N ASN A 195 9.46 -40.76 6.78
CA ASN A 195 8.49 -40.70 5.68
C ASN A 195 7.09 -40.32 6.19
#